data_AF-A0A3N6WLZ7-F1
#
_entry.id   AF-A0A3N6WLZ7-F1
#
_cell.length_a   1.000
_cell.length_b   1.000
_cell.length_c   1.000
_cell.angle_alpha   90.00
_cell.angle_beta   90.00
_cell.angle_gamma   90.00
#
_symmetry.space_group_name_H-M   'P 1'
#
loop_
_entity.id
_entity.type
_entity.pdbx_description
1 polymer ?
#
loop_
_entity_poly.entity_id
_entity_poly.type
_entity_poly.pdbx_seq_one_letter_code
_entity_poly.pdbx_strand_id
1 'polypeptide(L)'
;MRIAGLTLASVVALGLAACGTEPHDPVPPAAAASPAVPEVPLPEGWRWESYRGVQLAVPGDWGWTSGSQRLGQWCLGFDGAAPAVGRPGPATEVGCFGEGSPSPETLVANTGEVVAFESAARGAAAGATGGDREVVTIGDAHVIIQTADPALRERIAATVHAAEVDAAGCAAAHPAARDASWRPAGAGRLPAPSEVEDVSVCRYGIVDADGSGATLLGSQLLSGPAAQQLVEAIAQAPEGSGPNAPEQCLHGDPAEVIVLHVRADGVSREVALHYSDCIDNGFDDGTQLRELTKDAATAIFVGPLQPMSWGGHLSEVFADLPAPQ
;
A
#
# COMPACT_ATOMS: atom_id res chain seq x y z
N MET A 1 6.06 31.10 -47.56
CA MET A 1 5.47 32.42 -47.27
C MET A 1 5.96 32.85 -45.90
N ARG A 2 6.79 33.89 -45.83
CA ARG A 2 7.36 34.43 -44.58
C ARG A 2 6.53 35.65 -44.18
N ILE A 3 5.99 35.67 -42.96
CA ILE A 3 5.38 36.86 -42.38
C ILE A 3 6.21 37.24 -41.16
N ALA A 4 6.94 38.34 -41.31
CA ALA A 4 7.58 39.08 -40.24
C ALA A 4 6.55 40.06 -39.63
N GLY A 5 6.48 40.13 -38.31
CA GLY A 5 5.71 41.15 -37.58
C GLY A 5 6.37 41.33 -36.21
N LEU A 6 7.31 42.26 -36.11
CA LEU A 6 7.16 43.65 -35.65
C LEU A 6 6.83 43.76 -34.15
N THR A 7 7.85 44.20 -33.43
CA THR A 7 7.95 44.55 -32.02
C THR A 7 7.12 45.78 -31.65
N LEU A 8 6.54 45.79 -30.45
CA LEU A 8 6.22 47.02 -29.72
C LEU A 8 6.55 46.83 -28.23
N ALA A 9 7.66 47.43 -27.80
CA ALA A 9 8.05 47.52 -26.41
C ALA A 9 7.35 48.73 -25.77
N SER A 10 6.57 48.50 -24.71
CA SER A 10 6.02 49.57 -23.87
C SER A 10 6.72 49.52 -22.52
N VAL A 11 7.60 50.48 -22.29
CA VAL A 11 8.25 50.73 -21.00
C VAL A 11 7.33 51.65 -20.20
N VAL A 12 6.69 51.11 -19.16
CA VAL A 12 6.00 51.90 -18.15
C VAL A 12 6.89 51.91 -16.90
N ALA A 13 7.54 53.05 -16.67
CA ALA A 13 8.26 53.33 -15.43
C ALA A 13 7.26 53.91 -14.42
N LEU A 14 6.81 53.08 -13.48
CA LEU A 14 6.05 53.50 -12.30
C LEU A 14 6.99 53.50 -11.09
N GLY A 15 7.39 54.71 -10.68
CA GLY A 15 8.07 54.93 -9.41
C GLY A 15 7.07 54.81 -8.26
N LEU A 16 7.30 53.84 -7.38
CA LEU A 16 6.61 53.71 -6.10
C LEU A 16 7.61 53.92 -4.97
N ALA A 17 7.19 54.79 -4.05
CA ALA A 17 7.94 55.25 -2.90
C ALA A 17 8.25 54.10 -1.94
N ALA A 18 9.51 54.02 -1.51
CA ALA A 18 9.99 53.10 -0.49
C ALA A 18 9.54 53.59 0.90
N CYS A 19 8.47 52.99 1.43
CA CYS A 19 8.25 52.95 2.87
C CYS A 19 9.05 51.77 3.42
N GLY A 20 10.08 52.05 4.22
CA GLY A 20 10.87 51.02 4.90
C GLY A 20 10.03 50.28 5.92
N THR A 21 9.57 49.10 5.56
CA THR A 21 9.15 48.05 6.49
C THR A 21 10.38 47.24 6.86
N GLU A 22 10.70 47.15 8.16
CA GLU A 22 11.69 46.21 8.67
C GLU A 22 11.42 44.80 8.12
N PRO A 23 12.45 44.04 7.72
CA PRO A 23 12.28 42.65 7.35
C PRO A 23 11.79 41.87 8.57
N HIS A 24 10.48 41.65 8.63
CA HIS A 24 9.89 40.70 9.55
C HIS A 24 10.20 39.33 8.97
N ASP A 25 11.19 38.65 9.55
CA ASP A 25 11.45 37.25 9.23
C ASP A 25 10.12 36.50 9.34
N PRO A 26 9.63 35.85 8.26
CA PRO A 26 8.41 35.08 8.34
C PRO A 26 8.64 33.97 9.35
N VAL A 27 8.04 34.12 10.53
CA VAL A 27 7.94 33.05 11.51
C VAL A 27 7.35 31.86 10.75
N PRO A 28 8.09 30.74 10.63
CA PRO A 28 7.56 29.55 9.98
C PRO A 28 6.22 29.24 10.65
N PRO A 29 5.12 29.04 9.88
CA PRO A 29 3.86 28.66 10.48
C PRO A 29 4.15 27.46 11.38
N ALA A 30 3.93 27.64 12.69
CA ALA A 30 4.07 26.57 13.65
C ALA A 30 3.25 25.40 13.09
N ALA A 31 3.94 24.29 12.80
CA ALA A 31 3.31 23.09 12.27
C ALA A 31 2.10 22.80 13.15
N ALA A 32 0.90 23.06 12.62
CA ALA A 32 -0.32 22.79 13.33
C ALA A 32 -0.30 21.28 13.57
N ALA A 33 -0.13 20.88 14.83
CA ALA A 33 -0.20 19.48 15.20
C ALA A 33 -1.52 18.94 14.65
N SER A 34 -1.43 18.05 13.66
CA SER A 34 -2.61 17.39 13.12
C SER A 34 -3.42 16.83 14.30
N PRO A 35 -4.73 17.04 14.34
CA PRO A 35 -5.56 16.53 15.42
C PRO A 35 -5.31 15.03 15.54
N ALA A 36 -4.79 14.60 16.70
CA ALA A 36 -4.53 13.20 16.97
C ALA A 36 -5.85 12.44 16.85
N VAL A 37 -5.96 11.55 15.87
CA VAL A 37 -7.07 10.61 15.77
C VAL A 37 -7.09 9.81 17.07
N PRO A 38 -8.24 9.70 17.77
CA PRO A 38 -8.30 8.95 19.02
C PRO A 38 -7.86 7.51 18.75
N GLU A 39 -6.73 7.12 19.34
CA GLU A 39 -6.13 5.82 19.17
C GLU A 39 -7.06 4.78 19.81
N VAL A 40 -7.66 3.93 18.98
CA VAL A 40 -8.49 2.82 19.45
C VAL A 40 -7.53 1.80 20.09
N PRO A 41 -7.59 1.54 21.41
CA PRO A 41 -6.67 0.62 22.04
C PRO A 41 -6.91 -0.79 21.50
N LEU A 42 -5.83 -1.44 21.04
CA LEU A 42 -5.91 -2.81 20.56
C LEU A 42 -6.02 -3.81 21.72
N PRO A 43 -6.84 -4.86 21.59
CA PRO A 43 -6.73 -6.01 22.48
C PRO A 43 -5.34 -6.62 22.42
N GLU A 44 -4.92 -7.27 23.52
CA GLU A 44 -3.63 -7.95 23.57
C GLU A 44 -3.51 -9.00 22.46
N GLY A 45 -2.35 -8.99 21.77
CA GLY A 45 -2.06 -9.91 20.69
C GLY A 45 -2.76 -9.60 19.37
N TRP A 46 -3.40 -8.44 19.22
CA TRP A 46 -4.00 -8.00 17.96
C TRP A 46 -3.03 -7.16 17.14
N ARG A 47 -3.28 -7.07 15.83
CA ARG A 47 -2.53 -6.21 14.90
C ARG A 47 -3.48 -5.40 14.01
N TRP A 48 -3.01 -4.25 13.55
CA TRP A 48 -3.69 -3.41 12.57
C TRP A 48 -3.51 -3.94 11.15
N GLU A 49 -4.54 -3.73 10.33
CA GLU A 49 -4.56 -3.99 8.89
C GLU A 49 -5.22 -2.82 8.16
N SER A 50 -4.66 -2.42 7.03
CA SER A 50 -5.11 -1.23 6.30
C SER A 50 -5.35 -1.51 4.81
N TYR A 51 -6.38 -0.91 4.22
CA TYR A 51 -6.67 -0.97 2.79
C TYR A 51 -7.49 0.25 2.37
N ARG A 52 -7.07 0.95 1.32
CA ARG A 52 -7.75 2.12 0.74
C ARG A 52 -8.25 3.12 1.78
N GLY A 53 -7.38 3.49 2.72
CA GLY A 53 -7.70 4.47 3.77
C GLY A 53 -8.69 3.97 4.83
N VAL A 54 -8.93 2.66 4.90
CA VAL A 54 -9.64 1.99 5.99
C VAL A 54 -8.65 1.18 6.79
N GLN A 55 -8.81 1.20 8.11
CA GLN A 55 -8.02 0.43 9.04
C GLN A 55 -8.93 -0.36 10.00
N LEU A 56 -8.52 -1.58 10.33
CA LEU A 56 -9.19 -2.47 11.29
C LEU A 56 -8.16 -3.32 12.03
N ALA A 57 -8.56 -3.90 13.14
CA ALA A 57 -7.72 -4.81 13.91
C ALA A 57 -8.23 -6.24 13.88
N VAL A 58 -7.31 -7.20 13.86
CA VAL A 58 -7.59 -8.64 13.96
C VAL A 58 -6.60 -9.31 14.92
N PRO A 59 -6.86 -10.54 15.40
CA PRO A 59 -5.87 -11.32 16.12
C PRO A 59 -4.57 -11.47 15.32
N GLY A 60 -3.43 -11.32 15.99
CA GLY A 60 -2.12 -11.24 15.37
C GLY A 60 -1.59 -12.55 14.81
N ASP A 61 -2.18 -13.68 15.20
CA ASP A 61 -1.89 -15.02 14.69
C ASP A 61 -2.62 -15.34 13.37
N TRP A 62 -3.53 -14.47 12.92
CA TRP A 62 -4.17 -14.63 11.61
C TRP A 62 -3.15 -14.46 10.49
N GLY A 63 -3.23 -15.31 9.47
CA GLY A 63 -2.40 -15.21 8.27
C GLY A 63 -2.88 -14.16 7.28
N TRP A 64 -2.39 -14.24 6.05
CA TRP A 64 -2.86 -13.47 4.89
C TRP A 64 -3.22 -14.41 3.75
N THR A 65 -4.20 -14.02 2.94
CA THR A 65 -4.69 -14.82 1.80
C THR A 65 -5.21 -13.94 0.65
N SER A 66 -5.56 -14.54 -0.48
CA SER A 66 -6.35 -13.90 -1.53
C SER A 66 -7.83 -13.85 -1.12
N GLY A 67 -8.34 -12.67 -0.80
CA GLY A 67 -9.75 -12.47 -0.47
C GLY A 67 -10.67 -12.84 -1.64
N SER A 68 -10.26 -12.49 -2.87
CA SER A 68 -10.96 -12.84 -4.11
C SER A 68 -11.19 -14.35 -4.22
N GLN A 69 -10.17 -15.14 -3.93
CA GLN A 69 -10.24 -16.60 -3.98
C GLN A 69 -11.00 -17.17 -2.78
N ARG A 70 -10.67 -16.71 -1.58
CA ARG A 70 -11.24 -17.21 -0.32
C ARG A 70 -12.75 -17.03 -0.24
N LEU A 71 -13.24 -15.86 -0.65
CA LEU A 71 -14.67 -15.55 -0.62
C LEU A 71 -15.39 -15.93 -1.91
N GLY A 72 -14.77 -15.72 -3.07
CA GLY A 72 -15.40 -15.95 -4.37
C GLY A 72 -15.43 -17.43 -4.78
N GLN A 73 -14.57 -18.27 -4.19
CA GLN A 73 -14.37 -19.66 -4.61
C GLN A 73 -14.61 -20.67 -3.50
N TRP A 74 -15.55 -20.36 -2.61
CA TRP A 74 -15.89 -21.16 -1.42
C TRP A 74 -16.14 -22.66 -1.70
N CYS A 75 -16.56 -23.01 -2.93
CA CYS A 75 -16.78 -24.40 -3.35
C CYS A 75 -15.48 -25.19 -3.61
N LEU A 76 -14.31 -24.56 -3.56
CA LEU A 76 -13.01 -25.24 -3.63
C LEU A 76 -12.60 -25.91 -2.31
N GLY A 77 -13.36 -25.70 -1.23
CA GLY A 77 -13.19 -26.39 0.04
C GLY A 77 -12.14 -25.74 0.95
N PHE A 78 -12.48 -24.60 1.54
CA PHE A 78 -11.66 -23.94 2.58
C PHE A 78 -12.03 -24.36 4.01
N ASP A 79 -12.73 -25.48 4.17
CA ASP A 79 -13.09 -26.01 5.48
C ASP A 79 -11.83 -26.29 6.31
N GLY A 80 -11.83 -25.82 7.56
CA GLY A 80 -10.70 -25.93 8.48
C GLY A 80 -9.45 -25.12 8.10
N ALA A 81 -9.51 -24.26 7.08
CA ALA A 81 -8.37 -23.44 6.74
C ALA A 81 -8.13 -22.35 7.80
N ALA A 82 -6.86 -22.04 8.06
CA ALA A 82 -6.47 -21.10 9.11
C ALA A 82 -7.12 -19.72 8.91
N PRO A 83 -7.43 -18.99 10.00
CA PRO A 83 -7.93 -17.62 9.92
C PRO A 83 -6.95 -16.71 9.22
N ALA A 84 -7.46 -15.84 8.34
CA ALA A 84 -6.61 -14.98 7.52
C ALA A 84 -7.24 -13.65 7.15
N VAL A 85 -6.39 -12.69 6.78
CA VAL A 85 -6.79 -11.41 6.19
C VAL A 85 -6.64 -11.49 4.68
N GLY A 86 -7.76 -11.39 3.97
CA GLY A 86 -7.86 -11.40 2.52
C GLY A 86 -7.71 -10.01 1.92
N ARG A 87 -6.94 -9.89 0.84
CA ARG A 87 -6.92 -8.70 -0.03
C ARG A 87 -7.38 -9.06 -1.43
N PRO A 88 -7.81 -8.10 -2.26
CA PRO A 88 -8.06 -8.40 -3.67
C PRO A 88 -6.80 -9.02 -4.23
N GLY A 89 -6.92 -10.22 -4.77
CA GLY A 89 -5.85 -11.15 -5.10
C GLY A 89 -6.04 -11.78 -6.47
N PRO A 90 -5.00 -12.40 -7.07
CA PRO A 90 -5.23 -13.41 -8.08
C PRO A 90 -6.16 -14.49 -7.51
N ALA A 91 -7.03 -15.02 -8.36
CA ALA A 91 -7.92 -16.13 -8.05
C ALA A 91 -7.99 -17.03 -9.27
N THR A 92 -8.43 -18.28 -9.09
CA THR A 92 -8.69 -19.15 -10.25
C THR A 92 -9.91 -18.63 -11.03
N GLU A 93 -10.27 -19.22 -12.17
CA GLU A 93 -11.51 -18.85 -12.88
C GLU A 93 -12.70 -19.73 -12.48
N VAL A 94 -12.65 -20.34 -11.29
CA VAL A 94 -13.72 -21.19 -10.79
C VAL A 94 -14.89 -20.33 -10.30
N GLY A 95 -16.05 -20.49 -10.92
CA GLY A 95 -17.31 -19.92 -10.46
C GLY A 95 -18.02 -20.86 -9.50
N CYS A 96 -18.28 -20.40 -8.28
CA CYS A 96 -19.06 -21.14 -7.30
C CYS A 96 -20.51 -20.67 -7.32
N PHE A 97 -21.42 -21.61 -7.61
CA PHE A 97 -22.86 -21.37 -7.64
C PHE A 97 -23.52 -22.22 -6.55
N GLY A 98 -24.46 -21.62 -5.81
CA GLY A 98 -25.20 -22.33 -4.78
C GLY A 98 -26.46 -21.57 -4.39
N GLU A 99 -27.55 -22.31 -4.18
CA GLU A 99 -28.78 -21.77 -3.59
C GLU A 99 -28.82 -22.10 -2.10
N GLY A 100 -29.32 -21.19 -1.27
CA GLY A 100 -29.40 -21.40 0.18
C GLY A 100 -29.81 -20.14 0.94
N SER A 101 -30.31 -20.33 2.16
CA SER A 101 -30.57 -19.24 3.10
C SER A 101 -30.01 -19.62 4.48
N PRO A 102 -28.93 -18.97 4.95
CA PRO A 102 -28.17 -17.92 4.27
C PRO A 102 -27.41 -18.42 3.03
N SER A 103 -26.92 -17.49 2.21
CA SER A 103 -26.10 -17.84 1.02
C SER A 103 -24.87 -18.66 1.45
N PRO A 104 -24.51 -19.74 0.74
CA PRO A 104 -23.35 -20.56 1.12
C PRO A 104 -22.05 -19.77 1.26
N GLU A 105 -21.86 -18.70 0.48
CA GLU A 105 -20.65 -17.88 0.53
C GLU A 105 -20.49 -17.12 1.86
N THR A 106 -21.58 -16.90 2.59
CA THR A 106 -21.58 -16.17 3.88
C THR A 106 -21.42 -17.10 5.09
N LEU A 107 -21.08 -18.37 4.88
CA LEU A 107 -20.88 -19.36 5.93
C LEU A 107 -19.40 -19.68 6.12
N VAL A 108 -18.93 -19.62 7.36
CA VAL A 108 -17.54 -19.98 7.72
C VAL A 108 -17.24 -21.44 7.38
N ALA A 109 -18.24 -22.33 7.42
CA ALA A 109 -18.07 -23.71 7.00
C ALA A 109 -17.54 -23.87 5.56
N ASN A 110 -17.76 -22.87 4.68
CA ASN A 110 -17.31 -22.93 3.29
C ASN A 110 -16.05 -22.09 3.03
N THR A 111 -15.80 -21.05 3.82
CA THR A 111 -14.69 -20.11 3.61
C THR A 111 -13.61 -20.17 4.68
N GLY A 112 -13.80 -20.89 5.79
CA GLY A 112 -13.06 -20.64 7.03
C GLY A 112 -13.28 -19.23 7.59
N GLU A 113 -12.58 -18.88 8.65
CA GLU A 113 -12.60 -17.52 9.20
C GLU A 113 -11.76 -16.58 8.35
N VAL A 114 -12.32 -15.41 8.00
CA VAL A 114 -11.64 -14.46 7.13
C VAL A 114 -12.15 -13.04 7.36
N VAL A 115 -11.22 -12.09 7.33
CA VAL A 115 -11.53 -10.67 7.12
C VAL A 115 -11.01 -10.31 5.74
N ALA A 116 -11.85 -9.87 4.81
CA ALA A 116 -11.42 -9.49 3.48
C ALA A 116 -11.65 -8.01 3.19
N PHE A 117 -10.70 -7.40 2.52
CA PHE A 117 -10.85 -6.09 1.93
C PHE A 117 -11.24 -6.18 0.45
N GLU A 118 -12.15 -5.33 0.02
CA GLU A 118 -12.53 -5.19 -1.39
C GLU A 118 -12.75 -3.72 -1.77
N SER A 119 -12.66 -3.40 -3.07
CA SER A 119 -13.07 -2.10 -3.57
C SER A 119 -14.57 -2.06 -3.80
N ALA A 120 -15.24 -1.04 -3.26
CA ALA A 120 -16.68 -0.82 -3.43
C ALA A 120 -17.09 -0.55 -4.89
N ALA A 121 -16.17 -0.05 -5.71
CA ALA A 121 -16.43 0.25 -7.12
C ALA A 121 -16.64 -0.99 -7.99
N ARG A 122 -16.19 -2.19 -7.57
CA ARG A 122 -16.26 -3.41 -8.40
C ARG A 122 -17.63 -4.08 -8.46
N GLY A 123 -18.66 -3.55 -7.79
CA GLY A 123 -20.08 -3.75 -8.11
C GLY A 123 -20.65 -5.19 -8.14
N ALA A 124 -19.85 -6.25 -7.96
CA ALA A 124 -20.28 -7.61 -8.30
C ALA A 124 -21.09 -8.32 -7.21
N ALA A 125 -20.98 -7.90 -5.95
CA ALA A 125 -21.91 -8.27 -4.88
C ALA A 125 -21.56 -7.39 -3.67
N ALA A 126 -22.17 -6.22 -3.56
CA ALA A 126 -22.07 -5.46 -2.32
C ALA A 126 -22.48 -6.39 -1.17
N GLY A 127 -21.53 -6.62 -0.27
CA GLY A 127 -21.64 -7.34 0.98
C GLY A 127 -23.03 -7.73 1.43
N ALA A 128 -23.54 -8.87 0.97
CA ALA A 128 -24.69 -9.48 1.60
C ALA A 128 -24.29 -9.82 3.04
N THR A 129 -24.81 -9.06 3.99
CA THR A 129 -24.77 -9.42 5.40
C THR A 129 -25.72 -10.59 5.60
N GLY A 130 -25.33 -11.58 6.40
CA GLY A 130 -26.12 -12.79 6.60
C GLY A 130 -25.24 -13.97 7.00
N GLY A 131 -25.84 -14.98 7.64
CA GLY A 131 -25.08 -16.11 8.19
C GLY A 131 -23.98 -15.64 9.13
N ASP A 132 -22.73 -15.99 8.79
CA ASP A 132 -21.53 -15.68 9.58
C ASP A 132 -20.85 -14.38 9.16
N ARG A 133 -21.41 -13.64 8.19
CA ARG A 133 -20.81 -12.45 7.58
C ARG A 133 -21.44 -11.14 8.06
N GLU A 134 -20.58 -10.17 8.35
CA GLU A 134 -20.88 -8.74 8.47
C GLU A 134 -20.04 -7.95 7.47
N VAL A 135 -20.59 -6.86 6.93
CA VAL A 135 -19.86 -5.99 6.01
C VAL A 135 -19.93 -4.54 6.47
N VAL A 136 -18.75 -3.95 6.68
CA VAL A 136 -18.59 -2.53 7.00
C VAL A 136 -18.07 -1.81 5.76
N THR A 137 -18.63 -0.65 5.44
CA THR A 137 -18.22 0.15 4.26
C THR A 137 -17.77 1.52 4.70
N ILE A 138 -16.57 1.93 4.28
CA ILE A 138 -16.00 3.25 4.52
C ILE A 138 -15.37 3.72 3.21
N GLY A 139 -15.81 4.87 2.71
CA GLY A 139 -15.32 5.41 1.43
C GLY A 139 -15.55 4.43 0.27
N ASP A 140 -14.48 4.09 -0.43
CA ASP A 140 -14.46 3.16 -1.56
C ASP A 140 -13.99 1.74 -1.19
N ALA A 141 -13.98 1.40 0.11
CA ALA A 141 -13.58 0.10 0.61
C ALA A 141 -14.72 -0.63 1.33
N HIS A 142 -14.80 -1.93 1.07
CA HIS A 142 -15.59 -2.88 1.84
C HIS A 142 -14.67 -3.71 2.74
N VAL A 143 -15.09 -3.87 3.99
CA VAL A 143 -14.50 -4.77 4.97
C VAL A 143 -15.51 -5.87 5.26
N ILE A 144 -15.21 -7.07 4.78
CA ILE A 144 -16.05 -8.26 4.96
C ILE A 144 -15.48 -9.05 6.15
N ILE A 145 -16.25 -9.20 7.21
CA ILE A 145 -15.85 -9.90 8.43
C ILE A 145 -16.68 -11.19 8.52
N GLN A 146 -16.03 -12.35 8.38
CA GLN A 146 -16.68 -13.65 8.37
C GLN A 146 -16.06 -14.56 9.43
N THR A 147 -16.76 -14.74 10.53
CA THR A 147 -16.40 -15.63 11.65
C THR A 147 -17.66 -16.23 12.26
N ALA A 148 -17.54 -17.47 12.77
CA ALA A 148 -18.63 -18.17 13.44
C ALA A 148 -18.86 -17.65 14.87
N ASP A 149 -17.89 -16.91 15.44
CA ASP A 149 -18.02 -16.26 16.74
C ASP A 149 -18.59 -14.84 16.57
N PRO A 150 -19.87 -14.60 16.93
CA PRO A 150 -20.48 -13.28 16.81
C PRO A 150 -19.81 -12.22 17.68
N ALA A 151 -19.19 -12.59 18.81
CA ALA A 151 -18.50 -11.64 19.68
C ALA A 151 -17.15 -11.23 19.10
N LEU A 152 -16.45 -12.14 18.41
CA LEU A 152 -15.25 -11.80 17.65
C LEU A 152 -15.61 -10.89 16.48
N ARG A 153 -16.68 -11.20 15.75
CA ARG A 153 -17.17 -10.37 14.62
C ARG A 153 -17.46 -8.94 15.06
N GLU A 154 -18.25 -8.77 16.11
CA GLU A 154 -18.59 -7.46 16.68
C GLU A 154 -17.32 -6.71 17.12
N ARG A 155 -16.37 -7.41 17.75
CA ARG A 155 -15.12 -6.81 18.21
C ARG A 155 -14.26 -6.32 17.06
N ILE A 156 -14.11 -7.09 15.98
CA ILE A 156 -13.39 -6.66 14.77
C ILE A 156 -14.11 -5.46 14.15
N ALA A 157 -15.43 -5.56 13.95
CA ALA A 157 -16.24 -4.50 13.34
C ALA A 157 -16.12 -3.17 14.10
N ALA A 158 -16.07 -3.21 15.43
CA ALA A 158 -15.91 -2.04 16.28
C ALA A 158 -14.55 -1.33 16.12
N THR A 159 -13.54 -1.98 15.53
CA THR A 159 -12.23 -1.36 15.25
C THR A 159 -12.14 -0.73 13.86
N VAL A 160 -13.13 -0.95 12.99
CA VAL A 160 -13.11 -0.48 11.60
C VAL A 160 -13.32 1.04 11.57
N HIS A 161 -12.36 1.78 11.02
CA HIS A 161 -12.43 3.23 10.88
C HIS A 161 -11.66 3.74 9.65
N ALA A 162 -11.93 4.99 9.25
CA ALA A 162 -11.15 5.67 8.22
C ALA A 162 -9.81 6.14 8.81
N ALA A 163 -8.74 6.03 8.05
CA ALA A 163 -7.41 6.49 8.41
C ALA A 163 -6.76 7.22 7.22
N GLU A 164 -6.38 8.49 7.42
CA GLU A 164 -5.59 9.23 6.43
C GLU A 164 -4.13 8.79 6.43
N VAL A 165 -3.62 8.46 7.60
CA VAL A 165 -2.34 7.80 7.83
C VAL A 165 -2.63 6.64 8.78
N ASP A 166 -2.19 5.46 8.41
CA ASP A 166 -2.48 4.25 9.16
C ASP A 166 -1.48 4.04 10.31
N ALA A 167 -1.77 3.05 11.17
CA ALA A 167 -0.88 2.69 12.28
C ALA A 167 0.56 2.29 11.90
N ALA A 168 0.85 1.96 10.64
CA ALA A 168 2.20 1.71 10.16
C ALA A 168 2.91 2.99 9.69
N GLY A 169 2.22 4.13 9.67
CA GLY A 169 2.72 5.41 9.18
C GLY A 169 2.48 5.63 7.68
N CYS A 170 1.69 4.78 7.03
CA CYS A 170 1.42 4.86 5.60
C CYS A 170 0.21 5.75 5.33
N ALA A 171 0.38 6.77 4.50
CA ALA A 171 -0.72 7.60 4.04
C ALA A 171 -1.72 6.76 3.21
N ALA A 172 -3.00 7.12 3.22
CA ALA A 172 -4.02 6.47 2.42
C ALA A 172 -3.80 6.67 0.91
N ALA A 173 -3.17 7.78 0.53
CA ALA A 173 -2.81 8.13 -0.84
C ALA A 173 -1.40 8.70 -0.88
N HIS A 174 -0.68 8.43 -1.97
CA HIS A 174 0.70 8.87 -2.16
C HIS A 174 0.95 9.34 -3.60
N PRO A 175 1.76 10.40 -3.85
CA PRO A 175 2.04 10.89 -5.20
C PRO A 175 2.57 9.82 -6.17
N ALA A 176 3.42 8.91 -5.69
CA ALA A 176 3.94 7.77 -6.45
C ALA A 176 2.85 6.90 -7.10
N ALA A 177 1.63 6.88 -6.52
CA ALA A 177 0.52 6.10 -7.03
C ALA A 177 -0.23 6.79 -8.19
N ARG A 178 0.11 8.03 -8.53
CA ARG A 178 -0.58 8.83 -9.57
C ARG A 178 0.36 9.40 -10.64
N ASP A 179 1.65 9.33 -10.38
CA ASP A 179 2.70 9.76 -11.29
C ASP A 179 3.77 8.68 -11.31
N ALA A 180 3.80 7.89 -12.38
CA ALA A 180 4.79 6.83 -12.58
C ALA A 180 6.22 7.37 -12.70
N SER A 181 6.39 8.68 -12.98
CA SER A 181 7.69 9.35 -13.00
C SER A 181 8.08 9.96 -11.66
N TRP A 182 7.22 9.83 -10.63
CA TRP A 182 7.51 10.33 -9.30
C TRP A 182 8.76 9.68 -8.73
N ARG A 183 9.59 10.50 -8.07
CA ARG A 183 10.79 10.06 -7.35
C ARG A 183 10.85 10.76 -6.00
N PRO A 184 11.42 10.12 -4.95
CA PRO A 184 11.63 10.78 -3.67
C PRO A 184 12.42 12.09 -3.82
N ALA A 185 11.88 13.18 -3.28
CA ALA A 185 12.54 14.48 -3.31
C ALA A 185 13.41 14.68 -2.07
N GLY A 186 14.65 15.14 -2.24
CA GLY A 186 15.52 15.47 -1.10
C GLY A 186 15.97 14.27 -0.26
N ALA A 187 15.77 13.05 -0.75
CA ALA A 187 16.31 11.87 -0.11
C ALA A 187 17.84 11.86 -0.30
N GLY A 188 18.55 11.69 0.81
CA GLY A 188 20.00 11.56 0.84
C GLY A 188 20.39 10.09 0.88
N ARG A 189 21.69 9.83 0.98
CA ARG A 189 22.21 8.47 1.19
C ARG A 189 21.42 7.75 2.30
N LEU A 190 21.07 6.49 2.05
CA LEU A 190 20.50 5.61 3.06
C LEU A 190 21.34 5.62 4.35
N PRO A 191 20.69 5.65 5.53
CA PRO A 191 21.41 5.55 6.80
C PRO A 191 22.17 4.22 6.90
N ALA A 192 23.16 4.14 7.79
CA ALA A 192 23.74 2.84 8.09
C ALA A 192 22.66 1.95 8.72
N PRO A 193 22.61 0.63 8.44
CA PRO A 193 21.58 -0.24 8.99
C PRO A 193 21.49 -0.18 10.52
N SER A 194 22.60 -0.04 11.22
CA SER A 194 22.63 0.07 12.69
C SER A 194 21.97 1.33 13.24
N GLU A 195 21.76 2.35 12.41
CA GLU A 195 21.11 3.62 12.76
C GLU A 195 19.61 3.59 12.49
N VAL A 196 19.11 2.56 11.79
CA VAL A 196 17.70 2.41 11.43
C VAL A 196 16.89 2.03 12.66
N GLU A 197 15.89 2.85 12.97
CA GLU A 197 14.93 2.64 14.05
C GLU A 197 13.79 1.73 13.57
N ASP A 198 13.21 2.08 12.42
CA ASP A 198 12.11 1.38 11.76
C ASP A 198 11.98 1.77 10.29
N VAL A 199 11.21 0.95 9.57
CA VAL A 199 10.81 1.18 8.19
C VAL A 199 9.31 0.96 8.06
N SER A 200 8.56 2.01 7.72
CA SER A 200 7.19 1.86 7.25
C SER A 200 7.24 1.42 5.79
N VAL A 201 6.57 0.32 5.45
CA VAL A 201 6.51 -0.24 4.10
C VAL A 201 5.09 -0.08 3.59
N CYS A 202 4.90 0.75 2.59
CA CYS A 202 3.58 1.18 2.13
C CYS A 202 3.37 0.78 0.67
N ARG A 203 2.49 -0.18 0.40
CA ARG A 203 2.18 -0.63 -0.96
C ARG A 203 0.99 0.14 -1.51
N TYR A 204 1.13 0.73 -2.69
CA TYR A 204 0.08 1.49 -3.36
C TYR A 204 -0.24 0.90 -4.72
N GLY A 205 -1.51 0.94 -5.08
CA GLY A 205 -1.98 0.66 -6.43
C GLY A 205 -1.89 1.92 -7.27
N ILE A 206 -1.26 1.82 -8.43
CA ILE A 206 -1.16 2.94 -9.36
C ILE A 206 -2.51 3.12 -10.05
N VAL A 207 -2.98 4.36 -10.08
CA VAL A 207 -4.22 4.78 -10.72
C VAL A 207 -3.92 5.88 -11.72
N ASP A 208 -4.79 6.06 -12.70
CA ASP A 208 -4.70 7.19 -13.63
C ASP A 208 -4.59 8.51 -12.85
N ALA A 209 -3.91 9.52 -13.43
CA ALA A 209 -3.67 10.81 -12.77
C ALA A 209 -4.97 11.51 -12.30
N ASP A 210 -6.07 11.29 -13.04
CA ASP A 210 -7.40 11.82 -12.72
C ASP A 210 -8.16 10.97 -11.68
N GLY A 211 -7.60 9.83 -11.29
CA GLY A 211 -8.13 8.92 -10.28
C GLY A 211 -8.18 9.58 -8.91
N SER A 212 -9.39 9.77 -8.39
CA SER A 212 -9.61 10.18 -7.00
C SER A 212 -9.68 8.97 -6.09
N GLY A 213 -9.12 9.06 -4.88
CA GLY A 213 -9.31 8.07 -3.83
C GLY A 213 -8.02 7.66 -3.13
N ALA A 214 -8.17 6.78 -2.14
CA ALA A 214 -7.08 6.13 -1.45
C ALA A 214 -6.50 5.01 -2.31
N THR A 215 -5.17 4.93 -2.36
CA THR A 215 -4.43 3.98 -3.20
C THR A 215 -3.67 2.94 -2.37
N LEU A 216 -3.64 3.06 -1.04
CA LEU A 216 -2.97 2.11 -0.16
C LEU A 216 -3.57 0.71 -0.30
N LEU A 217 -2.78 -0.28 -0.69
CA LEU A 217 -3.18 -1.68 -0.84
C LEU A 217 -2.80 -2.55 0.36
N GLY A 218 -1.78 -2.13 1.12
CA GLY A 218 -1.28 -2.84 2.29
C GLY A 218 -0.11 -2.08 2.90
N SER A 219 0.18 -2.35 4.16
CA SER A 219 1.21 -1.67 4.91
C SER A 219 1.80 -2.57 6.00
N GLN A 220 3.05 -2.28 6.38
CA GLN A 220 3.69 -2.93 7.52
C GLN A 220 4.70 -1.98 8.15
N LEU A 221 4.83 -2.03 9.47
CA LEU A 221 5.93 -1.40 10.19
C LEU A 221 6.97 -2.45 10.55
N LEU A 222 8.17 -2.33 10.00
CA LEU A 222 9.32 -3.14 10.38
C LEU A 222 10.13 -2.37 11.43
N SER A 223 10.59 -3.07 12.47
CA SER A 223 11.41 -2.46 13.53
C SER A 223 12.56 -3.38 13.92
N GLY A 224 13.60 -2.82 14.52
CA GLY A 224 14.73 -3.61 15.03
C GLY A 224 15.40 -4.44 13.93
N PRO A 225 15.81 -5.70 14.18
CA PRO A 225 16.60 -6.48 13.23
C PRO A 225 15.99 -6.61 11.83
N ALA A 226 14.66 -6.68 11.70
CA ALA A 226 14.00 -6.79 10.40
C ALA A 226 14.15 -5.50 9.57
N ALA A 227 14.00 -4.33 10.20
CA ALA A 227 14.21 -3.03 9.55
C ALA A 227 15.68 -2.86 9.11
N GLN A 228 16.61 -3.24 9.99
CA GLN A 228 18.05 -3.18 9.70
C GLN A 228 18.44 -4.12 8.57
N GLN A 229 17.93 -5.35 8.57
CA GLN A 229 18.17 -6.33 7.50
C GLN A 229 17.64 -5.83 6.16
N LEU A 230 16.45 -5.21 6.14
CA LEU A 230 15.91 -4.62 4.91
C LEU A 230 16.84 -3.53 4.37
N VAL A 231 17.23 -2.56 5.20
CA VAL A 231 18.10 -1.46 4.75
C VAL A 231 19.47 -1.97 4.32
N GLU A 232 20.03 -2.97 4.98
CA GLU A 232 21.28 -3.61 4.55
C GLU A 232 21.12 -4.29 3.19
N ALA A 233 20.04 -5.05 2.97
CA ALA A 233 19.80 -5.71 1.68
C ALA A 233 19.67 -4.70 0.54
N ILE A 234 19.03 -3.54 0.78
CA ILE A 234 18.96 -2.45 -0.19
C ILE A 234 20.35 -1.84 -0.40
N ALA A 235 21.10 -1.54 0.67
CA ALA A 235 22.42 -0.92 0.57
C ALA A 235 23.46 -1.81 -0.14
N GLN A 236 23.32 -3.14 -0.04
CA GLN A 236 24.17 -4.12 -0.72
C GLN A 236 23.74 -4.42 -2.16
N ALA A 237 22.52 -4.06 -2.56
CA ALA A 237 22.05 -4.27 -3.92
C ALA A 237 22.94 -3.51 -4.93
N PRO A 238 23.25 -4.11 -6.09
CA PRO A 238 24.03 -3.46 -7.15
C PRO A 238 23.45 -2.10 -7.55
N GLU A 239 24.31 -1.14 -7.88
CA GLU A 239 23.87 0.14 -8.44
C GLU A 239 23.27 -0.06 -9.83
N GLY A 240 22.13 0.58 -10.10
CA GLY A 240 21.38 0.44 -11.35
C GLY A 240 19.94 0.03 -11.12
N SER A 241 19.24 -0.33 -12.20
CA SER A 241 17.90 -0.91 -12.14
C SER A 241 17.91 -2.31 -12.77
N GLY A 242 17.10 -3.20 -12.23
CA GLY A 242 16.95 -4.57 -12.69
C GLY A 242 16.36 -5.50 -11.64
N PRO A 243 16.02 -6.75 -12.01
CA PRO A 243 16.05 -7.25 -13.39
C PRO A 243 15.05 -6.53 -14.30
N ASN A 244 15.45 -6.25 -15.54
CA ASN A 244 14.62 -5.59 -16.55
C ASN A 244 14.47 -6.49 -17.78
N ALA A 245 13.32 -6.41 -18.43
CA ALA A 245 13.02 -7.11 -19.68
C ALA A 245 12.23 -6.18 -20.63
N PRO A 246 12.84 -5.10 -21.14
CA PRO A 246 12.16 -4.11 -21.97
C PRO A 246 11.51 -4.71 -23.23
N GLU A 247 12.06 -5.81 -23.74
CA GLU A 247 11.51 -6.55 -24.87
C GLU A 247 10.23 -7.33 -24.56
N GLN A 248 9.94 -7.54 -23.27
CA GLN A 248 8.75 -8.22 -22.76
C GLN A 248 7.69 -7.23 -22.26
N CYS A 249 7.93 -5.92 -22.39
CA CYS A 249 6.94 -4.90 -22.12
C CYS A 249 5.74 -5.04 -23.07
N LEU A 250 4.67 -5.66 -22.59
CA LEU A 250 3.34 -5.35 -23.12
C LEU A 250 3.02 -3.91 -22.71
N HIS A 251 2.31 -3.15 -23.55
CA HIS A 251 1.98 -1.73 -23.34
C HIS A 251 1.06 -1.50 -22.11
N GLY A 252 1.50 -1.86 -20.92
CA GLY A 252 0.83 -1.65 -19.66
C GLY A 252 1.66 -0.73 -18.78
N ASP A 253 0.99 0.23 -18.16
CA ASP A 253 1.56 1.03 -17.10
C ASP A 253 1.84 0.16 -15.86
N PRO A 254 2.82 0.52 -15.02
CA PRO A 254 3.04 -0.17 -13.75
C PRO A 254 1.75 -0.17 -12.92
N ALA A 255 1.44 -1.30 -12.29
CA ALA A 255 0.20 -1.47 -11.53
C ALA A 255 0.36 -1.11 -10.05
N GLU A 256 1.58 -1.20 -9.51
CA GLU A 256 1.87 -1.07 -8.08
C GLU A 256 3.24 -0.43 -7.83
N VAL A 257 3.35 0.29 -6.72
CA VAL A 257 4.61 0.84 -6.19
C VAL A 257 4.65 0.64 -4.68
N ILE A 258 5.83 0.39 -4.13
CA ILE A 258 6.04 0.41 -2.68
C ILE A 258 6.85 1.66 -2.32
N VAL A 259 6.44 2.37 -1.27
CA VAL A 259 7.21 3.47 -0.69
C VAL A 259 7.64 3.05 0.70
N LEU A 260 8.95 3.13 0.95
CA LEU A 260 9.56 2.88 2.24
C LEU A 260 9.81 4.21 2.92
N HIS A 261 9.36 4.37 4.17
CA HIS A 261 9.77 5.47 5.03
C HIS A 261 10.81 4.95 6.03
N VAL A 262 12.09 5.15 5.72
CA VAL A 262 13.21 4.71 6.56
C VAL A 262 13.48 5.79 7.61
N ARG A 263 13.29 5.45 8.89
CA ARG A 263 13.53 6.38 10.00
C ARG A 263 14.85 6.08 10.71
N ALA A 264 15.68 7.10 10.85
CA ALA A 264 16.94 7.08 11.57
C ALA A 264 17.22 8.47 12.17
N ASP A 265 17.64 8.53 13.43
CA ASP A 265 17.94 9.78 14.16
C ASP A 265 16.77 10.80 14.12
N GLY A 266 15.53 10.29 14.20
CA GLY A 266 14.32 11.11 14.09
C GLY A 266 14.05 11.73 12.71
N VAL A 267 14.85 11.39 11.69
CA VAL A 267 14.65 11.82 10.29
C VAL A 267 14.07 10.66 9.49
N SER A 268 13.00 10.93 8.75
CA SER A 268 12.42 9.98 7.80
C SER A 268 12.91 10.28 6.38
N ARG A 269 13.27 9.22 5.63
CA ARG A 269 13.68 9.28 4.23
C ARG A 269 12.83 8.31 3.41
N GLU A 270 12.44 8.75 2.22
CA GLU A 270 11.66 7.93 1.31
C GLU A 270 12.54 7.16 0.34
N VAL A 271 12.15 5.90 0.08
CA VAL A 271 12.70 5.07 -0.99
C VAL A 271 11.54 4.47 -1.76
N ALA A 272 11.51 4.66 -3.07
CA ALA A 272 10.54 3.97 -3.93
C ALA A 272 11.06 2.59 -4.30
N LEU A 273 10.18 1.59 -4.33
CA LEU A 273 10.43 0.28 -4.90
C LEU A 273 9.49 0.08 -6.10
N HIS A 274 10.10 -0.01 -7.28
CA HIS A 274 9.47 -0.35 -8.54
C HIS A 274 9.69 -1.84 -8.82
N TYR A 275 8.60 -2.59 -9.04
CA TYR A 275 8.65 -4.04 -9.32
C TYR A 275 7.53 -4.52 -10.23
N SER A 276 6.56 -3.66 -10.56
CA SER A 276 5.39 -4.03 -11.37
C SER A 276 5.56 -3.69 -12.85
N ASP A 277 6.76 -3.24 -13.24
CA ASP A 277 7.11 -2.83 -14.59
C ASP A 277 8.15 -3.80 -15.21
N CYS A 278 8.34 -3.71 -16.51
CA CYS A 278 9.37 -4.41 -17.28
C CYS A 278 10.70 -3.64 -17.32
N ILE A 279 10.71 -2.36 -16.96
CA ILE A 279 11.90 -1.50 -16.87
C ILE A 279 12.01 -0.87 -15.48
N ASP A 280 13.21 -0.37 -15.16
CA ASP A 280 13.49 0.39 -13.95
C ASP A 280 13.07 -0.28 -12.64
N ASN A 281 13.08 -1.62 -12.60
CA ASN A 281 12.83 -2.36 -11.36
C ASN A 281 13.94 -2.11 -10.35
N GLY A 282 13.60 -1.98 -9.07
CA GLY A 282 14.56 -1.68 -8.03
C GLY A 282 14.14 -0.58 -7.08
N PHE A 283 15.12 -0.13 -6.31
CA PHE A 283 15.00 0.88 -5.27
C PHE A 283 15.52 2.23 -5.78
N ASP A 284 14.72 3.27 -5.60
CA ASP A 284 15.10 4.66 -5.90
C ASP A 284 15.03 5.50 -4.63
N ASP A 285 16.18 5.99 -4.17
CA ASP A 285 16.27 6.94 -3.04
C ASP A 285 16.32 8.40 -3.52
N GLY A 286 15.93 8.68 -4.76
CA GLY A 286 15.99 10.01 -5.36
C GLY A 286 17.39 10.43 -5.82
N THR A 287 18.45 9.77 -5.35
CA THR A 287 19.85 10.06 -5.75
C THR A 287 20.49 8.92 -6.51
N GLN A 288 20.14 7.68 -6.17
CA GLN A 288 20.70 6.46 -6.69
C GLN A 288 19.61 5.42 -6.91
N LEU A 289 19.75 4.67 -8.00
CA LEU A 289 18.99 3.46 -8.27
C LEU A 289 19.79 2.24 -7.81
N ARG A 290 19.09 1.26 -7.24
CA ARG A 290 19.66 -0.06 -6.90
C ARG A 290 18.75 -1.18 -7.37
N GLU A 291 19.33 -2.26 -7.85
CA GLU A 291 18.57 -3.40 -8.38
C GLU A 291 17.68 -4.04 -7.31
N LEU A 292 16.55 -4.60 -7.73
CA LEU A 292 15.72 -5.45 -6.89
C LEU A 292 16.37 -6.84 -6.77
N THR A 293 16.98 -7.11 -5.62
CA THR A 293 17.60 -8.40 -5.33
C THR A 293 16.65 -9.35 -4.61
N LYS A 294 16.97 -10.64 -4.66
CA LYS A 294 16.24 -11.70 -3.95
C LYS A 294 16.19 -11.48 -2.43
N ASP A 295 17.30 -11.05 -1.84
CA ASP A 295 17.39 -10.79 -0.41
C ASP A 295 16.48 -9.62 0.01
N ALA A 296 16.51 -8.53 -0.76
CA ALA A 296 15.63 -7.38 -0.52
C ALA A 296 14.16 -7.73 -0.75
N ALA A 297 13.84 -8.50 -1.80
CA ALA A 297 12.48 -8.97 -2.07
C ALA A 297 11.93 -9.82 -0.91
N THR A 298 12.72 -10.76 -0.40
CA THR A 298 12.32 -11.64 0.72
C THR A 298 12.07 -10.85 2.01
N ALA A 299 12.81 -9.75 2.22
CA ALA A 299 12.63 -8.87 3.38
C ALA A 299 11.36 -8.00 3.28
N ILE A 300 10.87 -7.69 2.08
CA ILE A 300 9.75 -6.78 1.83
C ILE A 300 8.43 -7.52 1.61
N PHE A 301 8.43 -8.52 0.73
CA PHE A 301 7.21 -9.15 0.24
C PHE A 301 6.72 -10.21 1.22
N VAL A 302 6.26 -9.76 2.39
CA VAL A 302 5.69 -10.60 3.44
C VAL A 302 4.29 -10.11 3.78
N GLY A 303 3.38 -11.04 4.07
CA GLY A 303 2.02 -10.74 4.53
C GLY A 303 1.25 -9.81 3.59
N PRO A 304 0.80 -8.61 4.04
CA PRO A 304 -0.05 -7.73 3.26
C PRO A 304 0.68 -7.06 2.08
N LEU A 305 2.01 -7.24 1.98
CA LEU A 305 2.85 -6.65 0.96
C LEU A 305 3.09 -7.59 -0.23
N GLN A 306 2.72 -8.87 -0.14
CA GLN A 306 2.85 -9.87 -1.21
C GLN A 306 2.36 -9.38 -2.59
N PRO A 307 3.20 -9.43 -3.63
CA PRO A 307 2.88 -8.81 -4.91
C PRO A 307 1.69 -9.50 -5.56
N MET A 308 0.85 -8.70 -6.20
CA MET A 308 -0.39 -9.18 -6.83
C MET A 308 -0.17 -9.83 -8.18
N SER A 309 0.83 -9.33 -8.88
CA SER A 309 1.27 -9.77 -10.19
C SER A 309 2.70 -9.32 -10.37
N TRP A 310 3.48 -10.10 -11.10
CA TRP A 310 4.82 -9.72 -11.52
C TRP A 310 5.13 -10.28 -12.90
N GLY A 311 6.03 -9.60 -13.61
CA GLY A 311 6.53 -10.09 -14.89
C GLY A 311 7.41 -11.32 -14.72
N GLY A 312 7.45 -12.19 -15.74
CA GLY A 312 8.25 -13.42 -15.72
C GLY A 312 9.75 -13.16 -15.49
N HIS A 313 10.25 -11.98 -15.83
CA HIS A 313 11.64 -11.55 -15.58
C HIS A 313 12.01 -11.41 -14.10
N LEU A 314 11.03 -11.28 -13.20
CA LEU A 314 11.25 -11.26 -11.75
C LEU A 314 11.10 -12.64 -11.09
N SER A 315 10.86 -13.70 -11.88
CA SER A 315 10.63 -15.04 -11.32
C SER A 315 11.78 -15.55 -10.45
N GLU A 316 13.04 -15.28 -10.80
CA GLU A 316 14.20 -15.69 -9.98
C GLU A 316 14.32 -14.88 -8.67
N VAL A 317 14.00 -13.58 -8.72
CA VAL A 317 13.96 -12.70 -7.55
C VAL A 317 12.88 -13.16 -6.57
N PHE A 318 11.73 -13.59 -7.09
CA PHE A 318 10.58 -13.99 -6.29
C PHE A 318 10.48 -15.50 -6.01
N ALA A 319 11.45 -16.29 -6.46
CA ALA A 319 11.43 -17.75 -6.33
C ALA A 319 11.34 -18.26 -4.88
N ASP A 320 11.87 -17.49 -3.92
CA ASP A 320 11.88 -17.86 -2.49
C ASP A 320 10.77 -17.16 -1.69
N LEU A 321 9.91 -16.36 -2.33
CA LEU A 321 8.78 -15.79 -1.63
C LEU A 321 7.84 -16.92 -1.19
N PRO A 322 7.31 -16.86 0.05
CA PRO A 322 6.29 -17.82 0.46
C PRO A 322 5.11 -17.72 -0.51
N ALA A 323 4.60 -18.87 -0.93
CA ALA A 323 3.41 -18.92 -1.77
C ALA A 323 2.27 -18.15 -1.09
N PRO A 324 1.46 -17.38 -1.85
CA PRO A 324 0.20 -16.85 -1.33
C PRO A 324 -0.63 -18.02 -0.78
N GLN A 325 -1.02 -17.95 0.50
CA GLN A 325 -1.85 -18.98 1.14
C GLN A 325 -3.33 -18.80 0.82
#